data_AF-A0A1F3VRM8-F1
#
_entry.id   AF-A0A1F3VRM8-F1
#
_cell.length_a   1.000
_cell.length_b   1.000
_cell.length_c   1.000
_cell.angle_alpha   90.00
_cell.angle_beta   90.00
_cell.angle_gamma   90.00
#
_symmetry.space_group_name_H-M   'P 1'
#
loop_
_entity.id
_entity.type
_entity.pdbx_description
1 polymer ?
#
loop_
_entity_poly.entity_id
_entity_poly.type
_entity_poly.pdbx_seq_one_letter_code
_entity_poly.pdbx_strand_id
1 'polypeptide(L)'
;MGILGGFDGRFKLMPYYYKIREYNDMESRDLWNYEISFNTRDLELFVAHLLEMEKATFDYYYLGENCSYHILGFINAIRPDWQLMNSLGMFVPPIETIYALYKNHNVVKNVTYRPSISVKVEKRFKLLSQEEKKIFLNITRDENLALLNEITNSQVKANIIEMVADYYDFKNAKILLGEKDDAYALAMKQKNKINLIRSKIDEKPLEISHQEELNNAPHQGHKTRRFKLGYLSENKSHGGELEYKFSLHEYLDRQTGWIPFSKTEMGRINLRYLEKTNLRLDEFSLVGVDALKPVNALSWPMSWRFKTGIKDQRFIDRQDYSPYFDLSLGASFIWKNLVTAFFIRSEQAVIFHYQKNYRFGLGPELLLIFNNDLLAFSLELCRLKMIKQLDRYYSSIALKTHLNITRNFGIYLKDEKIGTQKSAYSFGVLQHF
;
A
#
# COMPACT_ATOMS: atom_id res chain seq x y z
N MET A 1 4.40 7.37 -23.99
CA MET A 1 3.49 6.20 -23.96
C MET A 1 3.51 5.59 -22.55
N GLY A 2 3.08 6.36 -21.54
CA GLY A 2 3.16 5.99 -20.11
C GLY A 2 1.80 5.60 -19.54
N ILE A 3 1.44 6.13 -18.35
CA ILE A 3 0.15 5.93 -17.65
C ILE A 3 -1.10 6.12 -18.55
N LEU A 4 -0.98 6.88 -19.65
CA LEU A 4 -2.02 7.12 -20.65
C LEU A 4 -2.28 5.93 -21.61
N GLY A 5 -1.48 4.85 -21.54
CA GLY A 5 -1.68 3.61 -22.31
C GLY A 5 -0.96 3.55 -23.66
N GLY A 6 -1.39 2.59 -24.49
CA GLY A 6 -0.84 2.30 -25.82
C GLY A 6 0.27 1.26 -25.84
N PHE A 7 0.30 0.35 -24.85
CA PHE A 7 1.22 -0.80 -24.88
C PHE A 7 0.57 -1.96 -25.63
N ASP A 8 1.40 -2.76 -26.31
CA ASP A 8 0.99 -4.01 -26.95
C ASP A 8 0.79 -5.09 -25.87
N GLY A 9 -0.46 -5.29 -25.48
CA GLY A 9 -0.88 -6.29 -24.50
C GLY A 9 -0.98 -7.67 -25.14
N ARG A 10 -0.41 -8.69 -24.48
CA ARG A 10 -0.42 -10.08 -24.96
C ARG A 10 -0.63 -11.06 -23.81
N PHE A 11 -1.32 -12.16 -24.09
CA PHE A 11 -1.38 -13.29 -23.18
C PHE A 11 -0.13 -14.17 -23.35
N LYS A 12 0.36 -14.73 -22.24
CA LYS A 12 1.50 -15.66 -22.26
C LYS A 12 1.25 -16.81 -21.30
N LEU A 13 1.35 -18.03 -21.83
CA LEU A 13 1.36 -19.25 -21.03
C LEU A 13 2.73 -19.44 -20.39
N MET A 14 2.74 -19.62 -19.08
CA MET A 14 3.98 -19.88 -18.33
C MET A 14 3.71 -20.77 -17.12
N PRO A 15 4.72 -21.55 -16.68
CA PRO A 15 4.57 -22.36 -15.48
C PRO A 15 4.29 -21.48 -14.26
N TYR A 16 3.23 -21.82 -13.54
CA TYR A 16 2.72 -21.05 -12.40
C TYR A 16 3.80 -20.78 -11.33
N TYR A 17 4.69 -21.74 -11.08
CA TYR A 17 5.74 -21.60 -10.07
C TYR A 17 6.74 -20.47 -10.36
N TYR A 18 6.95 -20.08 -11.63
CA TYR A 18 7.81 -18.93 -11.95
C TYR A 18 7.22 -17.63 -11.43
N LYS A 19 5.93 -17.41 -11.65
CA LYS A 19 5.25 -16.19 -11.19
C LYS A 19 5.09 -16.14 -9.68
N ILE A 20 4.90 -17.29 -9.04
CA ILE A 20 4.95 -17.36 -7.57
C ILE A 20 6.31 -16.91 -7.07
N ARG A 21 7.42 -17.44 -7.61
CA ARG A 21 8.77 -17.06 -7.16
C ARG A 21 9.05 -15.58 -7.39
N GLU A 22 8.63 -15.04 -8.52
CA GLU A 22 8.78 -13.62 -8.84
C GLU A 22 8.01 -12.73 -7.83
N TYR A 23 6.71 -12.93 -7.65
CA TYR A 23 5.93 -12.04 -6.79
C TYR A 23 6.08 -12.33 -5.28
N ASN A 24 6.02 -13.59 -4.88
CA ASN A 24 5.96 -13.98 -3.46
C ASN A 24 7.34 -14.02 -2.80
N ASP A 25 8.33 -14.54 -3.50
CA ASP A 25 9.68 -14.72 -2.96
C ASP A 25 10.55 -13.50 -3.28
N MET A 26 10.69 -13.11 -4.55
CA MET A 26 11.56 -11.99 -4.96
C MET A 26 11.04 -10.62 -4.52
N GLU A 27 9.77 -10.35 -4.81
CA GLU A 27 9.15 -9.05 -4.51
C GLU A 27 8.54 -8.99 -3.10
N SER A 28 8.53 -10.11 -2.37
CA SER A 28 7.95 -10.22 -1.03
C SER A 28 6.50 -9.74 -0.96
N ARG A 29 5.68 -10.12 -1.95
CA ARG A 29 4.25 -9.79 -1.99
C ARG A 29 3.41 -10.98 -1.55
N ASP A 30 2.45 -10.71 -0.66
CA ASP A 30 1.44 -11.70 -0.32
C ASP A 30 0.54 -11.99 -1.52
N LEU A 31 0.08 -13.24 -1.65
CA LEU A 31 -0.77 -13.66 -2.76
C LEU A 31 -2.12 -14.14 -2.23
N TRP A 32 -3.17 -13.70 -2.91
CA TRP A 32 -4.54 -14.12 -2.71
C TRP A 32 -5.02 -14.87 -3.94
N ASN A 33 -5.39 -16.14 -3.76
CA ASN A 33 -5.92 -16.95 -4.86
C ASN A 33 -7.43 -17.07 -4.73
N TYR A 34 -8.13 -16.69 -5.79
CA TYR A 34 -9.57 -16.80 -5.94
C TYR A 34 -9.86 -17.94 -6.93
N GLU A 35 -10.31 -19.09 -6.42
CA GLU A 35 -10.65 -20.25 -7.25
C GLU A 35 -11.99 -20.00 -7.95
N ILE A 36 -11.97 -19.88 -9.28
CA ILE A 36 -13.17 -19.66 -10.09
C ILE A 36 -13.95 -20.98 -10.22
N SER A 37 -15.26 -20.91 -10.02
CA SER A 37 -16.19 -22.04 -10.04
C SER A 37 -16.58 -22.47 -11.46
N PHE A 38 -15.59 -22.83 -12.26
CA PHE A 38 -15.80 -23.43 -13.59
C PHE A 38 -16.18 -24.90 -13.48
N ASN A 39 -17.16 -25.31 -14.29
CA ASN A 39 -17.38 -26.73 -14.57
C ASN A 39 -16.36 -27.23 -15.62
N THR A 40 -16.37 -28.53 -15.93
CA THR A 40 -15.43 -29.13 -16.90
C THR A 40 -15.49 -28.46 -18.27
N ARG A 41 -16.69 -28.18 -18.79
CA ARG A 41 -16.88 -27.53 -20.09
C ARG A 41 -16.35 -26.09 -20.08
N ASP A 42 -16.62 -25.35 -19.00
CA ASP A 42 -16.11 -23.98 -18.83
C ASP A 42 -14.57 -23.98 -18.84
N LEU A 43 -13.94 -24.95 -18.17
CA LEU A 43 -12.49 -25.09 -18.12
C LEU A 43 -11.89 -25.45 -19.49
N GLU A 44 -12.50 -26.38 -20.22
CA GLU A 44 -12.10 -26.74 -21.58
C GLU A 44 -12.16 -25.52 -22.52
N LEU A 45 -13.24 -24.74 -22.43
CA LEU A 45 -13.40 -23.51 -23.21
C LEU A 45 -12.38 -22.45 -22.79
N PHE A 46 -12.11 -22.32 -21.49
CA PHE A 46 -11.09 -21.41 -20.96
C PHE A 46 -9.71 -21.71 -21.55
N VAL A 47 -9.31 -22.99 -21.55
CA VAL A 47 -8.02 -23.41 -22.13
C VAL A 47 -8.00 -23.21 -23.64
N ALA A 48 -9.07 -23.57 -24.36
CA ALA A 48 -9.17 -23.38 -25.80
C ALA A 48 -9.05 -21.90 -26.19
N HIS A 49 -9.77 -21.02 -25.49
CA HIS A 49 -9.73 -19.59 -25.72
C HIS A 49 -8.34 -19.00 -25.36
N LEU A 50 -7.61 -19.60 -24.41
CA LEU A 50 -6.31 -19.09 -23.99
C LEU A 50 -5.25 -19.37 -25.07
N LEU A 51 -5.36 -20.51 -25.74
CA LEU A 51 -4.52 -20.88 -26.89
C LEU A 51 -4.81 -19.99 -28.11
N GLU A 52 -6.07 -19.58 -28.30
CA GLU A 52 -6.43 -18.59 -29.32
C GLU A 52 -5.81 -17.22 -29.01
N MET A 53 -5.97 -16.75 -27.78
CA MET A 53 -5.53 -15.42 -27.34
C MET A 53 -4.02 -15.26 -27.23
N GLU A 54 -3.24 -16.35 -27.19
CA GLU A 54 -1.76 -16.30 -27.25
C GLU A 54 -1.25 -15.61 -28.52
N LYS A 55 -2.02 -15.66 -29.61
CA LYS A 55 -1.69 -15.02 -30.89
C LYS A 55 -2.26 -13.61 -31.02
N ALA A 56 -3.17 -13.22 -30.13
CA ALA A 56 -3.85 -11.94 -30.17
C ALA A 56 -3.05 -10.85 -29.44
N THR A 57 -3.21 -9.62 -29.92
CA THR A 57 -2.71 -8.40 -29.29
C THR A 57 -3.90 -7.52 -28.93
N PHE A 58 -3.80 -6.79 -27.83
CA PHE A 58 -4.82 -5.82 -27.41
C PHE A 58 -4.19 -4.54 -26.89
N ASP A 59 -4.92 -3.43 -27.03
CA ASP A 59 -4.48 -2.15 -26.49
C ASP A 59 -4.54 -2.18 -24.97
N TYR A 60 -3.42 -1.87 -24.33
CA TYR A 60 -3.32 -1.87 -22.88
C TYR A 60 -3.38 -0.46 -22.30
N TYR A 61 -4.34 -0.20 -21.42
CA TYR A 61 -4.54 1.06 -20.72
C TYR A 61 -4.42 0.89 -19.20
N TYR A 62 -3.36 1.44 -18.61
CA TYR A 62 -3.01 1.22 -17.19
C TYR A 62 -4.15 1.54 -16.21
N LEU A 63 -4.89 2.64 -16.45
CA LEU A 63 -5.95 3.11 -15.57
C LEU A 63 -7.31 2.44 -15.79
N GLY A 64 -7.52 1.76 -16.92
CA GLY A 64 -8.79 1.15 -17.31
C GLY A 64 -8.60 -0.29 -17.76
N GLU A 65 -8.29 -0.48 -19.04
CA GLU A 65 -8.09 -1.80 -19.67
C GLU A 65 -6.69 -2.35 -19.36
N ASN A 66 -6.45 -2.68 -18.09
CA ASN A 66 -5.19 -3.26 -17.60
C ASN A 66 -5.27 -4.79 -17.49
N CYS A 67 -4.19 -5.44 -17.01
CA CYS A 67 -4.11 -6.90 -16.92
C CYS A 67 -5.33 -7.52 -16.22
N SER A 68 -5.78 -6.92 -15.12
CA SER A 68 -6.89 -7.44 -14.34
C SER A 68 -8.22 -7.33 -15.09
N TYR A 69 -8.43 -6.25 -15.84
CA TYR A 69 -9.60 -6.05 -16.69
C TYR A 69 -9.67 -7.15 -17.74
N HIS A 70 -8.57 -7.42 -18.45
CA HIS A 70 -8.54 -8.46 -19.48
C HIS A 70 -8.69 -9.86 -18.90
N ILE A 71 -8.11 -10.16 -17.73
CA ILE A 71 -8.33 -11.44 -17.04
C ILE A 71 -9.82 -11.61 -16.68
N LEU A 72 -10.47 -10.58 -16.15
CA LEU A 72 -11.89 -10.64 -15.82
C LEU A 72 -12.76 -10.76 -17.08
N GLY A 73 -12.42 -10.01 -18.14
CA GLY A 73 -13.09 -10.11 -19.44
C GLY A 73 -12.99 -11.50 -20.04
N PHE A 74 -11.83 -12.14 -19.90
CA PHE A 74 -11.60 -13.50 -20.34
C PHE A 74 -12.46 -14.50 -19.54
N ILE A 75 -12.54 -14.37 -18.22
CA ILE A 75 -13.47 -15.16 -17.37
C ILE A 75 -14.93 -14.94 -17.81
N ASN A 76 -15.32 -13.68 -18.07
CA ASN A 76 -16.66 -13.33 -18.51
C ASN A 76 -16.98 -13.85 -19.91
N ALA A 77 -16.00 -14.01 -20.81
CA ALA A 77 -16.20 -14.60 -22.13
C ALA A 77 -16.57 -16.09 -22.03
N ILE A 78 -16.02 -16.81 -21.05
CA ILE A 78 -16.36 -18.22 -20.79
C ILE A 78 -17.76 -18.34 -20.17
N ARG A 79 -18.12 -17.40 -19.28
CA ARG A 79 -19.42 -17.35 -18.60
C ARG A 79 -20.09 -15.96 -18.72
N PRO A 80 -20.68 -15.63 -19.89
CA PRO A 80 -21.29 -14.32 -20.11
C PRO A 80 -22.48 -14.04 -19.21
N ASP A 81 -23.15 -15.09 -18.70
CA ASP A 81 -24.23 -15.04 -17.74
C ASP A 81 -23.82 -14.37 -16.41
N TRP A 82 -22.52 -14.38 -16.09
CA TRP A 82 -22.00 -13.72 -14.89
C TRP A 82 -21.85 -12.20 -15.03
N GLN A 83 -21.97 -11.62 -16.23
CA GLN A 83 -22.00 -10.16 -16.43
C GLN A 83 -20.95 -9.37 -15.64
N LEU A 84 -19.74 -9.93 -15.44
CA LEU A 84 -18.72 -9.41 -14.53
C LEU A 84 -18.25 -8.01 -14.96
N MET A 85 -18.21 -7.78 -16.27
CA MET A 85 -17.75 -6.53 -16.88
C MET A 85 -18.72 -5.36 -16.66
N ASN A 86 -20.02 -5.61 -16.50
CA ASN A 86 -21.05 -4.56 -16.32
C ASN A 86 -20.85 -3.73 -15.05
N SER A 87 -20.04 -4.23 -14.12
CA SER A 87 -19.71 -3.57 -12.87
C SER A 87 -18.61 -2.53 -12.95
N LEU A 88 -17.80 -2.58 -14.01
CA LEU A 88 -16.59 -1.79 -14.10
C LEU A 88 -16.92 -0.40 -14.67
N GLY A 89 -16.26 0.62 -14.14
CA GLY A 89 -16.29 1.97 -14.72
C GLY A 89 -15.10 2.21 -15.66
N MET A 90 -14.88 3.47 -16.03
CA MET A 90 -13.72 3.87 -16.84
C MET A 90 -12.38 3.69 -16.13
N PHE A 91 -12.35 3.90 -14.82
CA PHE A 91 -11.18 3.65 -13.98
C PHE A 91 -11.34 2.31 -13.27
N VAL A 92 -10.45 1.35 -13.59
CA VAL A 92 -10.51 -0.05 -13.15
C VAL A 92 -9.20 -0.43 -12.47
N PRO A 93 -8.97 0.00 -11.23
CA PRO A 93 -7.85 -0.55 -10.49
C PRO A 93 -8.08 -2.04 -10.21
N PRO A 94 -7.02 -2.86 -10.06
CA PRO A 94 -7.18 -4.31 -10.00
C PRO A 94 -8.17 -4.84 -8.97
N ILE A 95 -8.30 -4.16 -7.84
CA ILE A 95 -9.25 -4.53 -6.79
C ILE A 95 -10.73 -4.47 -7.24
N GLU A 96 -11.09 -3.61 -8.20
CA GLU A 96 -12.48 -3.55 -8.71
C GLU A 96 -12.85 -4.85 -9.45
N THR A 97 -11.89 -5.48 -10.11
CA THR A 97 -12.13 -6.79 -10.75
C THR A 97 -12.36 -7.90 -9.73
N ILE A 98 -11.69 -7.82 -8.57
CA ILE A 98 -11.97 -8.73 -7.45
C ILE A 98 -13.38 -8.47 -6.91
N TYR A 99 -13.79 -7.21 -6.74
CA TYR A 99 -15.16 -6.90 -6.33
C TYR A 99 -16.21 -7.37 -7.34
N ALA A 100 -15.90 -7.34 -8.63
CA ALA A 100 -16.77 -7.83 -9.69
C ALA A 100 -17.06 -9.34 -9.54
N LEU A 101 -16.07 -10.14 -9.15
CA LEU A 101 -16.25 -11.58 -8.91
C LEU A 101 -17.30 -11.89 -7.83
N TYR A 102 -17.56 -10.96 -6.91
CA TYR A 102 -18.52 -11.14 -5.82
C TYR A 102 -19.89 -10.51 -6.09
N LYS A 103 -20.13 -9.97 -7.29
CA LYS A 103 -21.47 -9.47 -7.65
C LYS A 103 -22.49 -10.58 -7.85
N ASN A 104 -22.04 -11.74 -8.32
CA ASN A 104 -22.88 -12.91 -8.51
C ASN A 104 -22.47 -14.01 -7.54
N HIS A 105 -23.47 -14.75 -7.08
CA HIS A 105 -23.20 -15.94 -6.27
C HIS A 105 -22.50 -17.00 -7.13
N ASN A 106 -21.65 -17.80 -6.48
CA ASN A 106 -20.99 -18.96 -7.09
C ASN A 106 -19.98 -18.68 -8.21
N VAL A 107 -19.45 -17.47 -8.35
CA VAL A 107 -18.32 -17.21 -9.24
C VAL A 107 -17.01 -17.71 -8.61
N VAL A 108 -16.82 -17.44 -7.32
CA VAL A 108 -15.64 -17.87 -6.54
C VAL A 108 -16.03 -19.04 -5.64
N LYS A 109 -15.32 -20.16 -5.76
CA LYS A 109 -15.51 -21.37 -4.97
C LYS A 109 -14.70 -21.36 -3.67
N ASN A 110 -13.47 -20.88 -3.71
CA ASN A 110 -12.57 -20.87 -2.57
C ASN A 110 -11.60 -19.68 -2.63
N VAL A 111 -11.18 -19.21 -1.45
CA VAL A 111 -10.15 -18.18 -1.31
C VAL A 111 -9.02 -18.73 -0.46
N THR A 112 -7.80 -18.68 -0.97
CA THR A 112 -6.60 -19.10 -0.24
C THR A 112 -5.60 -17.96 -0.16
N TYR A 113 -4.84 -17.95 0.93
CA TYR A 113 -3.81 -16.97 1.20
C TYR A 113 -2.43 -17.64 1.19
N ARG A 114 -1.48 -17.02 0.49
CA ARG A 114 -0.08 -17.42 0.51
C ARG A 114 0.76 -16.23 1.02
N PRO A 115 1.33 -16.33 2.22
CA PRO A 115 2.18 -15.27 2.77
C PRO A 115 3.46 -15.13 1.95
N SER A 116 3.93 -13.90 1.81
CA SER A 116 5.28 -13.57 1.35
C SER A 116 6.35 -14.14 2.28
N ILE A 117 7.57 -14.25 1.75
CA ILE A 117 8.73 -14.62 2.57
C ILE A 117 8.94 -13.60 3.71
N SER A 118 8.66 -12.31 3.51
CA SER A 118 8.82 -11.31 4.58
C SER A 118 7.82 -11.53 5.73
N VAL A 119 6.55 -11.84 5.42
CA VAL A 119 5.53 -12.15 6.45
C VAL A 119 5.90 -13.41 7.23
N LYS A 120 6.41 -14.45 6.54
CA LYS A 120 6.90 -15.66 7.21
C LYS A 120 8.03 -15.36 8.19
N VAL A 121 9.05 -14.64 7.73
CA VAL A 121 10.19 -14.22 8.55
C VAL A 121 9.72 -13.40 9.75
N GLU A 122 8.83 -12.41 9.56
CA GLU A 122 8.34 -11.56 10.64
C GLU A 122 7.55 -12.36 11.69
N LYS A 123 6.60 -13.21 11.26
CA LYS A 123 5.81 -14.03 12.18
C LYS A 123 6.68 -15.03 12.92
N ARG A 124 7.60 -15.70 12.23
CA ARG A 124 8.51 -16.66 12.87
C ARG A 124 9.41 -15.98 13.89
N PHE A 125 9.96 -14.82 13.56
CA PHE A 125 10.76 -14.04 14.50
C PHE A 125 9.96 -13.66 15.74
N LYS A 126 8.68 -13.30 15.62
CA LYS A 126 7.83 -12.99 16.78
C LYS A 126 7.62 -14.19 17.70
N LEU A 127 7.48 -15.40 17.14
CA LEU A 127 7.28 -16.65 17.89
C LEU A 127 8.52 -17.09 18.70
N LEU A 128 9.72 -16.71 18.28
CA LEU A 128 10.94 -17.05 19.00
C LEU A 128 10.97 -16.43 20.41
N SER A 129 11.49 -17.20 21.37
CA SER A 129 11.81 -16.71 22.72
C SER A 129 12.90 -15.63 22.66
N GLN A 130 13.10 -14.88 23.75
CA GLN A 130 14.16 -13.86 23.78
C GLN A 130 15.57 -14.47 23.68
N GLU A 131 15.76 -15.71 24.16
CA GLU A 131 17.01 -16.44 24.03
C GLU A 131 17.22 -16.92 22.59
N GLU A 132 16.20 -17.50 21.98
CA GLU A 132 16.23 -17.92 20.57
C GLU A 132 16.50 -16.76 19.62
N LYS A 133 15.90 -15.58 19.88
CA LYS A 133 16.16 -14.34 19.13
C LYS A 133 17.63 -13.93 19.21
N LYS A 134 18.25 -13.99 20.39
CA LYS A 134 19.68 -13.66 20.56
C LYS A 134 20.56 -14.63 19.77
N ILE A 135 20.29 -15.94 19.84
CA ILE A 135 21.03 -16.95 19.09
C ILE A 135 20.91 -16.70 17.58
N PHE A 136 19.68 -16.50 17.08
CA PHE A 136 19.43 -16.18 15.68
C PHE A 136 20.16 -14.90 15.21
N LEU A 137 20.11 -13.82 16.00
CA LEU A 137 20.79 -12.57 15.66
C LEU A 137 22.31 -12.73 15.64
N ASN A 138 22.90 -13.52 16.55
CA ASN A 138 24.33 -13.82 16.53
C ASN A 138 24.73 -14.62 15.28
N ILE A 139 23.97 -15.67 14.94
CA ILE A 139 24.20 -16.47 13.71
C ILE A 139 24.16 -15.60 12.46
N THR A 140 23.15 -14.72 12.36
CA THR A 140 22.91 -13.94 11.14
C THR A 140 23.78 -12.70 11.02
N ARG A 141 24.22 -12.11 12.14
CA ARG A 141 25.15 -10.96 12.14
C ARG A 141 26.57 -11.37 11.77
N ASP A 142 27.04 -12.48 12.32
CA ASP A 142 28.41 -12.95 12.12
C ASP A 142 28.52 -13.93 10.94
N GLU A 143 27.39 -14.21 10.26
CA GLU A 143 27.23 -15.19 9.18
C GLU A 143 27.82 -16.57 9.52
N ASN A 144 27.84 -16.91 10.82
CA ASN A 144 28.48 -18.11 11.35
C ASN A 144 27.47 -19.23 11.60
N LEU A 145 27.25 -20.04 10.56
CA LEU A 145 26.36 -21.22 10.64
C LEU A 145 26.89 -22.31 11.59
N ALA A 146 28.15 -22.28 12.03
CA ALA A 146 28.68 -23.30 12.94
C ALA A 146 27.99 -23.26 14.31
N LEU A 147 27.54 -22.08 14.74
CA LEU A 147 26.79 -21.88 15.99
C LEU A 147 25.48 -22.69 16.04
N LEU A 148 24.92 -23.08 14.89
CA LEU A 148 23.74 -23.97 14.85
C LEU A 148 24.03 -25.36 15.43
N ASN A 149 25.30 -25.81 15.38
CA ASN A 149 25.70 -27.10 15.93
C ASN A 149 25.87 -27.07 17.45
N GLU A 150 26.02 -25.88 18.05
CA GLU A 150 26.16 -25.68 19.49
C GLU A 150 24.82 -25.71 20.22
N ILE A 151 23.71 -25.62 19.50
CA ILE A 151 22.36 -25.70 20.05
C ILE A 151 22.05 -27.16 20.41
N THR A 152 21.98 -27.45 21.70
CA THR A 152 21.73 -28.79 22.24
C THR A 152 20.25 -29.17 22.28
N ASN A 153 19.38 -28.20 22.58
CA ASN A 153 17.92 -28.43 22.57
C ASN A 153 17.43 -28.54 21.13
N SER A 154 16.88 -29.70 20.78
CA SER A 154 16.51 -30.01 19.40
C SER A 154 15.31 -29.20 18.89
N GLN A 155 14.33 -28.89 19.74
CA GLN A 155 13.21 -28.00 19.39
C GLN A 155 13.69 -26.57 19.12
N VAL A 156 14.58 -26.04 19.96
CA VAL A 156 15.19 -24.72 19.76
C VAL A 156 15.99 -24.69 18.46
N LYS A 157 16.75 -25.77 18.19
CA LYS A 157 17.51 -25.91 16.95
C LYS A 157 16.61 -25.93 15.73
N ALA A 158 15.48 -26.65 15.78
CA ALA A 158 14.48 -26.68 14.72
C ALA A 158 13.86 -25.29 14.45
N ASN A 159 13.52 -24.54 15.50
CA ASN A 159 12.98 -23.19 15.37
C ASN A 159 13.98 -22.22 14.74
N ILE A 160 15.23 -22.27 15.20
CA ILE A 160 16.29 -21.37 14.74
C ILE A 160 16.72 -21.71 13.31
N ILE A 161 16.91 -22.98 12.95
CA ILE A 161 17.32 -23.33 11.57
C ILE A 161 16.26 -22.91 10.55
N GLU A 162 14.97 -23.05 10.89
CA GLU A 162 13.88 -22.66 10.00
C GLU A 162 13.84 -21.14 9.84
N MET A 163 14.06 -20.40 10.94
CA MET A 163 14.21 -18.94 10.90
C MET A 163 15.43 -18.49 10.09
N VAL A 164 16.57 -19.16 10.24
CA VAL A 164 17.77 -18.87 9.46
C VAL A 164 17.53 -19.13 7.97
N ALA A 165 16.85 -20.23 7.61
CA ALA A 165 16.51 -20.56 6.23
C ALA A 165 15.57 -19.50 5.62
N ASP A 166 14.47 -19.16 6.28
CA ASP A 166 13.51 -18.16 5.80
C ASP A 166 14.17 -16.77 5.67
N TYR A 167 14.98 -16.37 6.66
CA TYR A 167 15.68 -15.08 6.63
C TYR A 167 16.76 -15.02 5.54
N TYR A 168 17.46 -16.14 5.30
CA TYR A 168 18.44 -16.23 4.23
C TYR A 168 17.78 -16.07 2.85
N ASP A 169 16.64 -16.72 2.64
CA ASP A 169 15.86 -16.60 1.42
C ASP A 169 15.31 -15.18 1.23
N PHE A 170 14.86 -14.53 2.31
CA PHE A 170 14.44 -13.13 2.29
C PHE A 170 15.58 -12.16 1.91
N LYS A 171 16.73 -12.25 2.61
CA LYS A 171 17.90 -11.36 2.37
C LYS A 171 18.46 -11.51 0.96
N ASN A 172 18.44 -12.73 0.43
CA ASN A 172 19.05 -13.07 -0.86
C ASN A 172 18.04 -13.30 -1.98
N ALA A 173 16.77 -12.93 -1.80
CA ALA A 173 15.69 -13.25 -2.74
C ALA A 173 16.00 -12.82 -4.19
N LYS A 174 16.52 -11.60 -4.36
CA LYS A 174 16.92 -11.07 -5.68
C LYS A 174 18.08 -11.84 -6.31
N ILE A 175 19.05 -12.26 -5.50
CA ILE A 175 20.22 -13.01 -5.99
C ILE A 175 19.80 -14.43 -6.37
N LEU A 176 19.04 -15.11 -5.51
CA LEU A 176 18.59 -16.50 -5.71
C LEU A 176 17.61 -16.68 -6.87
N LEU A 177 17.01 -15.59 -7.35
CA LEU A 177 16.01 -15.56 -8.42
C LEU A 177 16.49 -14.78 -9.65
N GLY A 178 17.65 -14.14 -9.57
CA GLY A 178 18.24 -13.35 -10.62
C GLY A 178 19.14 -14.17 -11.55
N GLU A 179 20.15 -13.51 -12.11
CA GLU A 179 21.11 -14.11 -13.01
C GLU A 179 22.02 -15.11 -12.30
N LYS A 180 22.44 -16.15 -13.03
CA LYS A 180 23.28 -17.24 -12.48
C LYS A 180 24.77 -16.89 -12.53
N ASP A 181 25.13 -15.79 -11.88
CA ASP A 181 26.49 -15.29 -11.76
C ASP A 181 27.24 -15.88 -10.54
N ASP A 182 28.43 -15.35 -10.25
CA ASP A 182 29.23 -15.76 -9.09
C ASP A 182 28.53 -15.48 -7.76
N ALA A 183 27.74 -14.40 -7.67
CA ALA A 183 26.99 -14.07 -6.47
C ALA A 183 25.87 -15.09 -6.22
N TYR A 184 25.16 -15.52 -7.28
CA TYR A 184 24.22 -16.63 -7.22
C TYR A 184 24.91 -17.92 -6.76
N ALA A 185 26.08 -18.26 -7.32
CA ALA A 185 26.80 -19.48 -6.95
C ALA A 185 27.20 -19.49 -5.47
N LEU A 186 27.68 -18.34 -4.95
CA LEU A 186 28.01 -18.18 -3.54
C LEU A 186 26.77 -18.30 -2.65
N ALA A 187 25.67 -17.64 -3.03
CA ALA A 187 24.43 -17.67 -2.26
C ALA A 187 23.83 -19.09 -2.23
N MET A 188 23.83 -19.80 -3.36
CA MET A 188 23.38 -21.19 -3.43
C MET A 188 24.25 -22.13 -2.60
N LYS A 189 25.58 -21.93 -2.57
CA LYS A 189 26.47 -22.73 -1.73
C LYS A 189 26.13 -22.58 -0.25
N GLN A 190 25.87 -21.36 0.21
CA GLN A 190 25.44 -21.10 1.59
C GLN A 190 24.04 -21.66 1.87
N LYS A 191 23.06 -21.44 0.97
CA LYS A 191 21.71 -22.02 1.06
C LYS A 191 21.76 -23.55 1.18
N ASN A 192 22.59 -24.22 0.38
CA ASN A 192 22.75 -25.66 0.43
C ASN A 192 23.32 -26.14 1.78
N LYS A 193 24.24 -25.39 2.40
CA LYS A 193 24.73 -25.70 3.76
C LYS A 193 23.60 -25.59 4.80
N ILE A 194 22.79 -24.54 4.73
CA ILE A 194 21.63 -24.36 5.62
C ILE A 194 20.65 -25.52 5.43
N ASN A 195 20.31 -25.86 4.19
CA ASN A 195 19.41 -26.97 3.87
C ASN A 195 19.95 -28.34 4.31
N LEU A 196 21.26 -28.55 4.24
CA LEU A 196 21.88 -29.79 4.72
C LEU A 196 21.75 -29.92 6.24
N ILE A 197 21.97 -28.84 7.01
CA ILE A 197 21.75 -28.84 8.46
C ILE A 197 20.27 -29.07 8.76
N ARG A 198 19.38 -28.36 8.06
CA ARG A 198 17.93 -28.48 8.19
C ARG A 198 17.42 -29.90 7.93
N SER A 199 17.98 -30.60 6.95
CA SER A 199 17.58 -31.98 6.61
C SER A 199 17.88 -33.03 7.68
N LYS A 200 18.73 -32.70 8.66
CA LYS A 200 19.15 -33.59 9.75
C LYS A 200 18.35 -33.38 11.04
N ILE A 201 17.33 -32.53 11.01
CA ILE A 201 16.51 -32.18 12.17
C ILE A 201 15.16 -32.87 11.99
N ASP A 202 14.83 -33.74 12.94
CA ASP A 202 13.59 -34.52 12.92
C ASP A 202 12.43 -33.75 13.55
N GLU A 203 12.72 -32.86 14.50
CA GLU A 203 11.73 -32.03 15.16
C GLU A 203 11.09 -31.03 14.20
N LYS A 204 9.78 -30.86 14.33
CA LYS A 204 9.04 -29.87 13.56
C LYS A 204 9.25 -28.48 14.20
N PRO A 205 9.55 -27.45 13.40
CA PRO A 205 9.61 -26.08 13.90
C PRO A 205 8.21 -25.62 14.33
N LEU A 206 8.16 -24.55 15.13
CA LEU A 206 6.91 -23.88 15.47
C LEU A 206 6.09 -23.55 14.21
N GLU A 207 4.80 -23.92 14.25
CA GLU A 207 3.86 -23.67 13.16
C GLU A 207 3.43 -22.20 13.15
N ILE A 208 3.34 -21.63 11.94
CA ILE A 208 2.83 -20.28 11.74
C ILE A 208 1.41 -20.38 11.21
N SER A 209 0.44 -19.88 11.97
CA SER A 209 -0.93 -19.72 11.47
C SER A 209 -1.06 -18.45 10.64
N HIS A 210 -1.80 -18.56 9.54
CA HIS A 210 -2.17 -17.45 8.66
C HIS A 210 -3.69 -17.26 8.56
N GLN A 211 -4.45 -17.83 9.50
CA GLN A 211 -5.91 -17.75 9.48
C GLN A 211 -6.43 -16.33 9.70
N GLU A 212 -5.74 -15.53 10.51
CA GLU A 212 -6.11 -14.13 10.75
C GLU A 212 -6.04 -13.29 9.46
N GLU A 213 -5.08 -13.60 8.56
CA GLU A 213 -4.97 -12.92 7.28
C GLU A 213 -6.20 -13.13 6.41
N LEU A 214 -6.88 -14.29 6.48
CA LEU A 214 -8.13 -14.56 5.74
C LEU A 214 -9.23 -13.53 6.04
N ASN A 215 -9.23 -12.96 7.25
CA ASN A 215 -10.15 -11.88 7.63
C ASN A 215 -9.79 -10.51 7.03
N ASN A 216 -8.67 -10.41 6.31
CA ASN A 216 -8.20 -9.22 5.61
C ASN A 216 -8.14 -9.42 4.09
N ALA A 217 -8.95 -10.35 3.57
CA ALA A 217 -8.97 -10.64 2.15
C ALA A 217 -9.39 -9.40 1.33
N PRO A 218 -8.77 -9.16 0.15
CA PRO A 218 -9.03 -7.96 -0.64
C PRO A 218 -10.51 -7.70 -0.96
N HIS A 219 -11.29 -8.76 -1.23
CA HIS A 219 -12.73 -8.64 -1.51
C HIS A 219 -13.57 -8.10 -0.33
N GLN A 220 -13.03 -8.06 0.89
CA GLN A 220 -13.66 -7.49 2.08
C GLN A 220 -13.39 -5.99 2.24
N GLY A 221 -12.51 -5.43 1.42
CA GLY A 221 -12.12 -4.03 1.46
C GLY A 221 -13.24 -3.06 1.14
N HIS A 222 -13.00 -1.80 1.53
CA HIS A 222 -13.85 -0.69 1.12
C HIS A 222 -13.69 -0.40 -0.37
N LYS A 223 -14.70 0.24 -0.96
CA LYS A 223 -14.64 0.66 -2.36
C LYS A 223 -13.58 1.73 -2.61
N THR A 224 -13.06 1.77 -3.83
CA THR A 224 -11.89 2.60 -4.17
C THR A 224 -12.22 4.08 -4.15
N ARG A 225 -13.34 4.46 -4.77
CA ARG A 225 -13.75 5.87 -4.88
C ARG A 225 -14.41 6.33 -3.61
N ARG A 226 -14.30 7.62 -3.30
CA ARG A 226 -14.90 8.22 -2.11
C ARG A 226 -15.42 9.63 -2.36
N PHE A 227 -16.61 9.92 -1.86
CA PHE A 227 -17.10 11.29 -1.66
C PHE A 227 -16.98 11.67 -0.19
N LYS A 228 -16.66 12.94 0.10
CA LYS A 228 -16.87 13.56 1.40
C LYS A 228 -17.71 14.82 1.26
N LEU A 229 -18.61 15.02 2.20
CA LEU A 229 -19.38 16.24 2.35
C LEU A 229 -19.36 16.64 3.82
N GLY A 230 -19.00 17.89 4.08
CA GLY A 230 -18.92 18.36 5.45
C GLY A 230 -19.09 19.86 5.60
N TYR A 231 -19.31 20.25 6.84
CA TYR A 231 -19.28 21.63 7.28
C TYR A 231 -17.84 22.08 7.48
N LEU A 232 -17.57 23.34 7.18
CA LEU A 232 -16.26 23.97 7.29
C LEU A 232 -16.36 25.29 8.05
N SER A 233 -15.43 25.52 8.97
CA SER A 233 -15.26 26.77 9.70
C SER A 233 -13.80 27.19 9.72
N GLU A 234 -13.48 28.35 9.14
CA GLU A 234 -12.11 28.89 9.04
C GLU A 234 -12.16 30.41 9.25
N ASN A 235 -11.30 30.97 10.12
CA ASN A 235 -11.18 32.42 10.34
C ASN A 235 -12.53 33.16 10.63
N LYS A 236 -13.43 32.53 11.40
CA LYS A 236 -14.81 33.01 11.66
C LYS A 236 -15.70 33.12 10.40
N SER A 237 -15.33 32.43 9.33
CA SER A 237 -16.20 32.20 8.17
C SER A 237 -16.68 30.76 8.22
N HIS A 238 -17.93 30.56 7.84
CA HIS A 238 -18.57 29.26 7.81
C HIS A 238 -18.89 28.87 6.37
N GLY A 239 -19.12 27.58 6.15
CA GLY A 239 -19.52 27.06 4.85
C GLY A 239 -19.40 25.54 4.79
N GLY A 240 -18.97 25.02 3.63
CA GLY A 240 -18.94 23.58 3.38
C GLY A 240 -17.73 23.16 2.57
N GLU A 241 -17.45 21.85 2.62
CA GLU A 241 -16.44 21.20 1.80
C GLU A 241 -17.02 19.98 1.09
N LEU A 242 -16.58 19.79 -0.14
CA LEU A 242 -16.91 18.65 -0.99
C LEU A 242 -15.61 18.05 -1.53
N GLU A 243 -15.34 16.81 -1.16
CA GLU A 243 -14.23 16.04 -1.70
C GLU A 243 -14.75 14.96 -2.62
N TYR A 244 -14.10 14.81 -3.78
CA TYR A 244 -14.20 13.62 -4.59
C TYR A 244 -12.82 12.99 -4.81
N LYS A 245 -12.72 11.70 -4.55
CA LYS A 245 -11.46 10.96 -4.56
C LYS A 245 -11.57 9.73 -5.46
N PHE A 246 -10.62 9.63 -6.39
CA PHE A 246 -10.40 8.50 -7.30
C PHE A 246 -9.29 7.54 -6.81
N SER A 247 -8.78 7.78 -5.59
CA SER A 247 -7.77 6.99 -4.89
C SER A 247 -8.15 5.52 -4.74
N LEU A 248 -7.18 4.69 -4.31
CA LEU A 248 -7.43 3.32 -3.89
C LEU A 248 -7.74 3.24 -2.40
N HIS A 249 -6.83 3.78 -1.58
CA HIS A 249 -6.86 3.65 -0.12
C HIS A 249 -6.03 4.76 0.53
N GLU A 250 -6.41 5.16 1.75
CA GLU A 250 -5.62 6.01 2.65
C GLU A 250 -5.46 5.39 4.03
N TYR A 251 -4.41 5.81 4.75
CA TYR A 251 -4.10 5.33 6.09
C TYR A 251 -5.19 5.58 7.17
N LEU A 252 -6.19 6.44 6.90
CA LEU A 252 -7.36 6.67 7.77
C LEU A 252 -8.61 5.91 7.35
N ASP A 253 -8.60 5.28 6.18
CA ASP A 253 -9.70 4.41 5.77
C ASP A 253 -9.60 3.08 6.52
N ARG A 254 -10.68 2.30 6.49
CA ARG A 254 -10.67 0.94 7.03
C ARG A 254 -9.56 0.11 6.38
N GLN A 255 -8.71 -0.55 7.17
CA GLN A 255 -7.54 -1.29 6.70
C GLN A 255 -7.88 -2.70 6.18
N THR A 256 -8.99 -3.30 6.64
CA THR A 256 -9.43 -4.61 6.12
C THR A 256 -9.41 -4.62 4.59
N GLY A 257 -8.78 -5.62 3.97
CA GLY A 257 -8.71 -5.77 2.51
C GLY A 257 -7.66 -4.91 1.81
N TRP A 258 -6.88 -4.11 2.56
CA TRP A 258 -5.86 -3.20 2.04
C TRP A 258 -4.52 -3.39 2.74
N ILE A 259 -3.44 -2.94 2.09
CA ILE A 259 -2.12 -2.92 2.71
C ILE A 259 -2.14 -1.84 3.81
N PRO A 260 -1.93 -2.21 5.08
CA PRO A 260 -2.08 -1.28 6.20
C PRO A 260 -1.06 -0.14 6.12
N PHE A 261 -1.45 1.03 6.61
CA PHE A 261 -0.60 2.24 6.67
C PHE A 261 -0.03 2.71 5.33
N SER A 262 -0.66 2.30 4.22
CA SER A 262 -0.32 2.78 2.89
C SER A 262 -1.32 3.84 2.43
N LYS A 263 -0.87 4.73 1.55
CA LYS A 263 -1.75 5.60 0.79
C LYS A 263 -1.41 5.46 -0.69
N THR A 264 -2.43 5.34 -1.54
CA THR A 264 -2.27 5.42 -2.99
C THR A 264 -3.43 6.21 -3.57
N GLU A 265 -3.16 7.49 -3.85
CA GLU A 265 -4.08 8.47 -4.39
C GLU A 265 -3.80 8.69 -5.88
N MET A 266 -4.84 8.58 -6.71
CA MET A 266 -4.78 8.78 -8.15
C MET A 266 -5.92 9.72 -8.55
N GLY A 267 -5.80 11.00 -8.22
CA GLY A 267 -6.87 11.97 -8.41
C GLY A 267 -7.67 12.24 -7.13
N ARG A 268 -7.63 13.50 -6.69
CA ARG A 268 -8.49 14.03 -5.62
C ARG A 268 -8.86 15.47 -5.98
N ILE A 269 -10.14 15.78 -5.90
CA ILE A 269 -10.68 17.14 -6.04
C ILE A 269 -11.26 17.54 -4.70
N ASN A 270 -10.83 18.66 -4.15
CA ASN A 270 -11.37 19.25 -2.94
C ASN A 270 -11.91 20.65 -3.24
N LEU A 271 -13.22 20.82 -3.10
CA LEU A 271 -13.91 22.10 -3.24
C LEU A 271 -14.29 22.62 -1.86
N ARG A 272 -14.08 23.90 -1.61
CA ARG A 272 -14.45 24.56 -0.36
C ARG A 272 -15.30 25.78 -0.69
N TYR A 273 -16.39 25.94 0.04
CA TYR A 273 -17.21 27.12 0.01
C TYR A 273 -17.15 27.77 1.39
N LEU A 274 -16.87 29.07 1.43
CA LEU A 274 -16.95 29.89 2.63
C LEU A 274 -17.71 31.18 2.30
N GLU A 275 -18.56 31.62 3.23
CA GLU A 275 -19.37 32.84 3.08
C GLU A 275 -18.56 34.06 2.62
N LYS A 276 -17.31 34.21 3.11
CA LYS A 276 -16.47 35.37 2.79
C LYS A 276 -15.69 35.26 1.48
N THR A 277 -15.43 34.04 0.99
CA THR A 277 -14.48 33.81 -0.11
C THR A 277 -15.06 33.04 -1.30
N ASN A 278 -16.36 32.72 -1.24
CA ASN A 278 -17.12 31.96 -2.23
C ASN A 278 -16.56 30.54 -2.47
N LEU A 279 -17.03 29.88 -3.53
CA LEU A 279 -16.58 28.56 -3.91
C LEU A 279 -15.17 28.61 -4.49
N ARG A 280 -14.28 27.75 -3.98
CA ARG A 280 -12.90 27.62 -4.40
C ARG A 280 -12.50 26.17 -4.58
N LEU A 281 -11.58 25.94 -5.52
CA LEU A 281 -10.83 24.68 -5.58
C LEU A 281 -9.69 24.74 -4.56
N ASP A 282 -9.81 24.05 -3.44
CA ASP A 282 -8.78 24.01 -2.41
C ASP A 282 -7.58 23.18 -2.87
N GLU A 283 -7.85 22.02 -3.47
CA GLU A 283 -6.80 21.14 -3.96
C GLU A 283 -7.31 20.27 -5.12
N PHE A 284 -6.50 20.16 -6.16
CA PHE A 284 -6.52 19.07 -7.11
C PHE A 284 -5.22 18.27 -6.98
N SER A 285 -5.24 17.09 -6.36
CA SER A 285 -4.09 16.19 -6.35
C SER A 285 -4.15 15.24 -7.52
N LEU A 286 -3.07 15.17 -8.29
CA LEU A 286 -2.96 14.23 -9.41
C LEU A 286 -2.58 12.85 -8.90
N VAL A 287 -1.55 12.78 -8.06
CA VAL A 287 -1.04 11.54 -7.50
C VAL A 287 -0.42 11.79 -6.14
N GLY A 288 -0.60 10.84 -5.22
CA GLY A 288 0.05 10.84 -3.92
C GLY A 288 0.26 9.43 -3.40
N VAL A 289 1.42 9.16 -2.84
CA VAL A 289 1.77 7.85 -2.28
C VAL A 289 2.44 8.04 -0.94
N ASP A 290 1.94 7.34 0.08
CA ASP A 290 2.63 7.19 1.37
C ASP A 290 3.05 5.73 1.51
N ALA A 291 4.36 5.49 1.52
CA ALA A 291 4.97 4.17 1.72
C ALA A 291 5.60 4.14 3.12
N LEU A 292 4.77 3.93 4.15
CA LEU A 292 5.21 3.78 5.53
C LEU A 292 5.67 2.34 5.74
N LYS A 293 6.99 2.14 5.83
CA LYS A 293 7.62 0.83 6.03
C LYS A 293 8.29 0.81 7.41
N PRO A 294 7.64 0.22 8.43
CA PRO A 294 8.17 0.26 9.78
C PRO A 294 9.51 -0.46 9.92
N VAL A 295 10.42 0.17 10.66
CA VAL A 295 11.70 -0.42 11.05
C VAL A 295 11.48 -1.54 12.04
N ASN A 296 12.22 -2.64 11.88
CA ASN A 296 12.19 -3.76 12.80
C ASN A 296 13.60 -4.33 13.01
N ALA A 297 13.73 -5.35 13.88
CA ALA A 297 15.02 -5.96 14.23
C ALA A 297 15.73 -6.65 13.05
N LEU A 298 15.02 -6.88 11.94
CA LEU A 298 15.50 -7.66 10.80
C LEU A 298 15.85 -6.78 9.59
N SER A 299 15.26 -5.58 9.50
CA SER A 299 15.42 -4.70 8.35
C SER A 299 15.15 -3.24 8.70
N TRP A 300 15.85 -2.34 8.00
CA TRP A 300 15.74 -0.90 8.17
C TRP A 300 15.27 -0.21 6.87
N PRO A 301 14.02 -0.46 6.42
CA PRO A 301 13.55 0.10 5.17
C PRO A 301 13.31 1.62 5.29
N MET A 302 13.62 2.34 4.21
CA MET A 302 13.30 3.77 4.11
C MET A 302 11.79 3.95 3.89
N SER A 303 11.15 4.77 4.71
CA SER A 303 9.79 5.26 4.50
C SER A 303 9.83 6.53 3.67
N TRP A 304 8.88 6.69 2.75
CA TRP A 304 8.82 7.86 1.89
C TRP A 304 7.39 8.23 1.54
N ARG A 305 7.20 9.50 1.21
CA ARG A 305 5.91 10.06 0.77
C ARG A 305 6.17 11.01 -0.38
N PHE A 306 5.32 10.98 -1.39
CA PHE A 306 5.29 12.08 -2.36
C PHE A 306 3.85 12.46 -2.69
N LYS A 307 3.67 13.72 -3.08
CA LYS A 307 2.39 14.22 -3.54
C LYS A 307 2.60 15.36 -4.53
N THR A 308 1.79 15.39 -5.58
CA THR A 308 1.80 16.49 -6.54
C THR A 308 0.40 16.82 -7.02
N GLY A 309 0.21 18.06 -7.45
CA GLY A 309 -1.07 18.59 -7.87
C GLY A 309 -1.04 20.10 -7.95
N ILE A 310 -2.23 20.69 -7.84
CA ILE A 310 -2.48 22.13 -7.79
C ILE A 310 -3.21 22.40 -6.47
N LYS A 311 -2.77 23.38 -5.69
CA LYS A 311 -3.42 23.78 -4.44
C LYS A 311 -3.66 25.28 -4.40
N ASP A 312 -4.73 25.71 -3.74
CA ASP A 312 -4.96 27.12 -3.44
C ASP A 312 -4.04 27.60 -2.33
N GLN A 313 -3.56 28.83 -2.44
CA GLN A 313 -2.76 29.48 -1.40
C GLN A 313 -3.70 30.21 -0.44
N ARG A 314 -4.00 29.58 0.69
CA ARG A 314 -4.93 30.06 1.74
C ARG A 314 -4.56 31.39 2.41
N PHE A 315 -3.49 32.05 1.98
CA PHE A 315 -3.02 33.33 2.50
C PHE A 315 -3.46 34.52 1.64
N ILE A 316 -4.10 34.27 0.50
CA ILE A 316 -4.48 35.30 -0.48
C ILE A 316 -6.01 35.32 -0.63
N ASP A 317 -6.60 36.50 -0.60
CA ASP A 317 -8.05 36.69 -0.79
C ASP A 317 -8.51 36.38 -2.22
N ARG A 318 -7.60 36.06 -3.13
CA ARG A 318 -7.87 35.57 -4.48
C ARG A 318 -7.38 34.13 -4.62
N GLN A 319 -8.18 33.31 -5.29
CA GLN A 319 -7.80 31.95 -5.70
C GLN A 319 -6.50 31.99 -6.51
N ASP A 320 -5.47 31.25 -6.07
CA ASP A 320 -4.20 31.08 -6.79
C ASP A 320 -3.89 29.60 -6.99
N TYR A 321 -3.97 29.14 -8.23
CA TYR A 321 -3.68 27.76 -8.60
C TYR A 321 -2.18 27.53 -8.58
N SER A 322 -1.67 27.03 -7.46
CA SER A 322 -0.24 26.76 -7.30
C SER A 322 0.08 25.29 -7.53
N PRO A 323 0.74 24.93 -8.65
CA PRO A 323 1.34 23.62 -8.81
C PRO A 323 2.31 23.35 -7.66
N TYR A 324 2.26 22.15 -7.10
CA TYR A 324 3.13 21.77 -6.00
C TYR A 324 3.71 20.36 -6.18
N PHE A 325 4.84 20.15 -5.53
CA PHE A 325 5.49 18.85 -5.38
C PHE A 325 6.07 18.73 -3.97
N ASP A 326 5.55 17.76 -3.23
CA ASP A 326 5.98 17.45 -1.88
C ASP A 326 6.69 16.09 -1.89
N LEU A 327 7.84 16.01 -1.21
CA LEU A 327 8.59 14.77 -1.01
C LEU A 327 9.08 14.71 0.43
N SER A 328 8.75 13.61 1.12
CA SER A 328 9.20 13.31 2.48
C SER A 328 9.99 12.00 2.47
N LEU A 329 11.18 12.00 3.09
CA LEU A 329 12.04 10.82 3.25
C LEU A 329 12.34 10.62 4.74
N GLY A 330 12.29 9.37 5.21
CA GLY A 330 12.42 9.12 6.64
C GLY A 330 12.26 7.66 7.06
N ALA A 331 11.86 7.48 8.31
CA ALA A 331 11.66 6.18 8.92
C ALA A 331 10.33 6.15 9.68
N SER A 332 9.72 4.97 9.74
CA SER A 332 8.50 4.74 10.52
C SER A 332 8.70 3.60 11.50
N PHE A 333 7.89 3.59 12.55
CA PHE A 333 7.88 2.59 13.62
C PHE A 333 6.43 2.21 13.88
N ILE A 334 6.20 0.95 14.22
CA ILE A 334 4.86 0.44 14.49
C ILE A 334 4.81 -0.22 15.85
N TRP A 335 3.74 0.07 16.59
CA TRP A 335 3.39 -0.61 17.82
C TRP A 335 1.88 -0.92 17.81
N LYS A 336 1.55 -2.20 17.58
CA LYS A 336 0.17 -2.65 17.32
C LYS A 336 -0.45 -1.83 16.18
N ASN A 337 -1.46 -1.01 16.51
CA ASN A 337 -2.23 -0.22 15.56
C ASN A 337 -1.74 1.24 15.44
N LEU A 338 -0.65 1.58 16.13
CA LEU A 338 -0.05 2.91 16.14
C LEU A 338 1.22 2.92 15.28
N VAL A 339 1.27 3.81 14.30
CA VAL A 339 2.46 4.12 13.49
C VAL A 339 2.96 5.52 13.83
N THR A 340 4.26 5.62 14.08
CA THR A 340 4.99 6.87 14.27
C THR A 340 6.02 6.99 13.17
N ALA A 341 6.00 8.06 12.39
CA ALA A 341 6.96 8.30 11.33
C ALA A 341 7.62 9.67 11.46
N PHE A 342 8.93 9.69 11.25
CA PHE A 342 9.76 10.88 11.26
C PHE A 342 10.33 11.09 9.87
N PHE A 343 10.13 12.28 9.32
CA PHE A 343 10.51 12.63 7.97
C PHE A 343 11.33 13.92 7.92
N ILE A 344 12.18 14.01 6.91
CA ILE A 344 12.61 15.28 6.33
C ILE A 344 11.72 15.53 5.12
N ARG A 345 10.91 16.59 5.20
CA ARG A 345 9.96 17.01 4.17
C ARG A 345 10.51 18.17 3.38
N SER A 346 10.39 18.06 2.06
CA SER A 346 10.52 19.17 1.12
C SER A 346 9.14 19.54 0.57
N GLU A 347 8.87 20.83 0.52
CA GLU A 347 7.64 21.40 -0.06
C GLU A 347 8.03 22.38 -1.17
N GLN A 348 7.51 22.18 -2.36
CA GLN A 348 7.80 22.99 -3.53
C GLN A 348 6.49 23.48 -4.12
N ALA A 349 6.35 24.78 -4.40
CA ALA A 349 5.17 25.31 -5.06
C ALA A 349 5.51 26.50 -5.95
N VAL A 350 4.84 26.61 -7.09
CA VAL A 350 4.89 27.79 -7.98
C VAL A 350 3.69 28.67 -7.66
N ILE A 351 3.92 29.95 -7.37
CA ILE A 351 2.90 30.92 -6.99
C ILE A 351 2.85 31.98 -8.09
N PHE A 352 1.74 32.10 -8.81
CA PHE A 352 1.70 32.97 -10.00
C PHE A 352 1.45 34.45 -9.66
N HIS A 353 0.79 34.73 -8.54
CA HIS A 353 0.30 36.08 -8.20
C HIS A 353 1.14 36.80 -7.13
N TYR A 354 2.32 36.28 -6.76
CA TYR A 354 3.19 36.86 -5.72
C TYR A 354 4.57 37.22 -6.28
N GLN A 355 5.22 38.29 -5.77
CA GLN A 355 6.53 38.80 -6.26
C GLN A 355 7.66 37.75 -6.33
N LYS A 356 7.53 36.62 -5.63
CA LYS A 356 8.43 35.48 -5.70
C LYS A 356 7.66 34.27 -6.18
N ASN A 357 7.86 33.92 -7.45
CA ASN A 357 7.06 32.91 -8.14
C ASN A 357 7.33 31.47 -7.68
N TYR A 358 8.24 31.25 -6.74
CA TYR A 358 8.65 29.93 -6.30
C TYR A 358 8.82 29.88 -4.78
N ARG A 359 8.21 28.86 -4.18
CA ARG A 359 8.24 28.53 -2.75
C ARG A 359 8.96 27.21 -2.58
N PHE A 360 10.02 27.20 -1.78
CA PHE A 360 10.73 25.99 -1.38
C PHE A 360 10.87 25.96 0.14
N GLY A 361 10.37 24.90 0.78
CA GLY A 361 10.49 24.65 2.20
C GLY A 361 11.20 23.33 2.46
N LEU A 362 12.04 23.28 3.49
CA LEU A 362 12.69 22.05 3.95
C LEU A 362 12.66 21.99 5.48
N GLY A 363 12.30 20.85 6.06
CA GLY A 363 12.35 20.67 7.51
C GLY A 363 11.74 19.38 8.02
N PRO A 364 11.72 19.18 9.35
CA PRO A 364 11.19 17.98 9.96
C PRO A 364 9.65 17.90 9.87
N GLU A 365 9.17 16.66 9.75
CA GLU A 365 7.77 16.27 9.82
C GLU A 365 7.63 15.05 10.75
N LEU A 366 6.65 15.09 11.66
CA LEU A 366 6.22 13.97 12.50
C LEU A 366 4.80 13.58 12.09
N LEU A 367 4.59 12.30 11.84
CA LEU A 367 3.30 11.73 11.52
C LEU A 367 2.98 10.61 12.53
N LEU A 368 1.88 10.75 13.25
CA LEU A 368 1.30 9.70 14.07
C LEU A 368 0.00 9.22 13.42
N ILE A 369 -0.20 7.91 13.33
CA ILE A 369 -1.41 7.28 12.80
C ILE A 369 -1.85 6.17 13.74
N PHE A 370 -3.09 6.20 14.18
CA PHE A 370 -3.75 5.06 14.83
C PHE A 370 -4.89 4.58 13.94
N ASN A 371 -5.06 3.28 13.75
CA ASN A 371 -6.20 2.74 12.99
C ASN A 371 -6.55 1.31 13.45
N ASN A 372 -7.82 1.07 13.82
CA ASN A 372 -8.32 -0.24 14.22
C ASN A 372 -9.61 -0.65 13.47
N ASP A 373 -9.74 -0.25 12.20
CA ASP A 373 -10.92 -0.41 11.34
C ASP A 373 -12.18 0.36 11.78
N LEU A 374 -12.44 0.53 13.07
CA LEU A 374 -13.55 1.33 13.61
C LEU A 374 -13.18 2.81 13.73
N LEU A 375 -12.06 3.09 14.38
CA LEU A 375 -11.55 4.43 14.66
C LEU A 375 -10.17 4.57 14.03
N ALA A 376 -10.01 5.61 13.21
CA ALA A 376 -8.72 6.03 12.73
C ALA A 376 -8.44 7.47 13.14
N PHE A 377 -7.20 7.76 13.47
CA PHE A 377 -6.74 9.06 13.89
C PHE A 377 -5.36 9.33 13.30
N SER A 378 -5.09 10.57 12.92
CA SER A 378 -3.74 11.01 12.58
C SER A 378 -3.43 12.39 13.14
N LEU A 379 -2.18 12.56 13.56
CA LEU A 379 -1.56 13.84 13.87
C LEU A 379 -0.35 14.05 12.94
N GLU A 380 -0.39 15.09 12.12
CA GLU A 380 0.74 15.52 11.29
C GLU A 380 1.26 16.87 11.85
N LEU A 381 2.53 16.90 12.22
CA LEU A 381 3.24 18.09 12.68
C LEU A 381 4.40 18.37 11.73
N CYS A 382 4.52 19.59 11.24
CA CYS A 382 5.58 19.95 10.30
C CYS A 382 6.14 21.33 10.64
N ARG A 383 7.45 21.50 10.50
CA ARG A 383 8.15 22.79 10.62
C ARG A 383 9.19 22.94 9.52
N LEU A 384 8.88 23.74 8.51
CA LEU A 384 9.73 23.99 7.35
C LEU A 384 10.47 25.31 7.49
N LYS A 385 11.73 25.34 7.06
CA LYS A 385 12.46 26.58 6.78
C LYS A 385 12.20 26.97 5.32
N MET A 386 11.64 28.15 5.10
CA MET A 386 11.37 28.63 3.73
C MET A 386 12.61 29.29 3.16
N ILE A 387 13.03 28.84 1.97
CA ILE A 387 14.16 29.40 1.24
C ILE A 387 13.63 30.51 0.33
N LYS A 388 14.31 31.66 0.32
CA LYS A 388 14.00 32.84 -0.49
C LYS A 388 12.66 33.54 -0.19
N GLN A 389 11.90 33.24 0.88
CA GLN A 389 10.70 34.01 1.28
C GLN A 389 10.93 34.91 2.51
N LEU A 390 10.00 35.85 2.76
CA LEU A 390 10.06 36.80 3.90
C LEU A 390 9.87 36.09 5.24
N ASP A 391 8.96 35.10 5.29
CA ASP A 391 8.80 34.24 6.45
C ASP A 391 9.91 33.18 6.48
N ARG A 392 10.74 33.19 7.53
CA ARG A 392 11.85 32.23 7.66
C ARG A 392 11.38 30.81 7.97
N TYR A 393 10.21 30.66 8.61
CA TYR A 393 9.68 29.37 9.05
C TYR A 393 8.18 29.25 8.86
N TYR A 394 7.74 28.06 8.45
CA TYR A 394 6.35 27.66 8.26
C TYR A 394 6.07 26.45 9.15
N SER A 395 5.05 26.51 9.99
CA SER A 395 4.61 25.39 10.82
C SER A 395 3.20 24.97 10.47
N SER A 396 2.91 23.68 10.49
CA SER A 396 1.55 23.18 10.36
C SER A 396 1.28 22.05 11.33
N ILE A 397 0.03 21.99 11.80
CA ILE A 397 -0.51 20.97 12.67
C ILE A 397 -1.81 20.51 12.02
N ALA A 398 -1.96 19.23 11.75
CA ALA A 398 -3.20 18.66 11.24
C ALA A 398 -3.61 17.45 12.07
N LEU A 399 -4.79 17.55 12.67
CA LEU A 399 -5.50 16.50 13.37
C LEU A 399 -6.61 15.98 12.47
N LYS A 400 -6.69 14.68 12.27
CA LYS A 400 -7.78 14.05 11.51
C LYS A 400 -8.26 12.82 12.25
N THR A 401 -9.57 12.63 12.28
CA THR A 401 -10.22 11.47 12.89
C THR A 401 -11.29 10.96 11.94
N HIS A 402 -11.32 9.65 11.70
CA HIS A 402 -12.39 8.97 10.99
C HIS A 402 -13.03 7.94 11.92
N LEU A 403 -14.36 7.90 11.94
CA LEU A 403 -15.15 6.84 12.56
C LEU A 403 -15.87 6.08 11.45
N ASN A 404 -15.48 4.84 11.21
CA ASN A 404 -16.06 3.99 10.19
C ASN A 404 -17.30 3.28 10.76
N ILE A 405 -18.48 3.62 10.25
CA ILE A 405 -19.75 3.03 10.67
C ILE A 405 -20.00 1.71 9.91
N THR A 406 -19.67 1.71 8.62
CA THR A 406 -19.66 0.50 7.78
C THR A 406 -18.35 0.43 7.01
N ARG A 407 -18.13 -0.63 6.22
CA ARG A 407 -16.97 -0.69 5.32
C ARG A 407 -16.90 0.47 4.33
N ASN A 408 -18.03 1.08 3.98
CA ASN A 408 -18.09 2.11 2.95
C ASN A 408 -18.61 3.46 3.46
N PHE A 409 -18.99 3.59 4.73
CA PHE A 409 -19.58 4.82 5.25
C PHE A 409 -18.95 5.18 6.60
N GLY A 410 -18.66 6.46 6.78
CA GLY A 410 -18.10 6.94 8.03
C GLY A 410 -18.30 8.43 8.24
N ILE A 411 -17.87 8.90 9.39
CA ILE A 411 -17.84 10.29 9.80
C ILE A 411 -16.39 10.71 9.91
N TYR A 412 -16.06 11.95 9.54
CA TYR A 412 -14.75 12.50 9.76
C TYR A 412 -14.80 13.81 10.53
N LEU A 413 -13.71 14.07 11.24
CA LEU A 413 -13.39 15.34 11.86
C LEU A 413 -11.96 15.71 11.46
N LYS A 414 -11.74 16.99 11.18
CA LYS A 414 -10.42 17.53 10.85
C LYS A 414 -10.26 18.90 11.49
N ASP A 415 -9.13 19.09 12.16
CA ASP A 415 -8.66 20.37 12.65
C ASP A 415 -7.27 20.61 12.06
N GLU A 416 -7.08 21.73 11.38
CA GLU A 416 -5.79 22.09 10.82
C GLU A 416 -5.43 23.53 11.17
N LYS A 417 -4.17 23.72 11.55
CA LYS A 417 -3.60 25.03 11.79
C LYS A 417 -2.35 25.21 10.97
N ILE A 418 -2.27 26.33 10.25
CA ILE A 418 -1.16 26.62 9.36
C ILE A 418 -0.56 27.99 9.70
N GLY A 419 0.74 28.02 9.94
CA GLY A 419 1.49 29.19 10.32
C GLY A 419 0.89 29.89 11.53
N THR A 420 0.66 31.19 11.39
CA THR A 420 0.01 32.04 12.40
C THR A 420 -1.51 32.14 12.22
N GLN A 421 -2.09 31.46 11.23
CA GLN A 421 -3.54 31.49 10.98
C GLN A 421 -4.32 30.81 12.11
N LYS A 422 -5.61 31.14 12.23
CA LYS A 422 -6.51 30.41 13.12
C LYS A 422 -6.75 29.01 12.56
N SER A 423 -7.05 28.08 13.46
CA SER A 423 -7.44 26.73 13.09
C SER A 423 -8.66 26.73 12.17
N ALA A 424 -8.62 25.86 11.14
CA ALA A 424 -9.74 25.51 10.31
C ALA A 424 -10.29 24.15 10.78
N TYR A 425 -11.59 24.11 11.03
CA TYR A 425 -12.29 22.93 11.51
C TYR A 425 -13.25 22.45 10.43
N SER A 426 -13.30 21.14 10.22
CA SER A 426 -14.28 20.51 9.33
C SER A 426 -14.77 19.22 9.94
N PHE A 427 -16.03 18.93 9.72
CA PHE A 427 -16.63 17.64 10.09
C PHE A 427 -17.73 17.30 9.11
N GLY A 428 -17.95 16.00 8.89
CA GLY A 428 -18.92 15.57 7.91
C GLY A 428 -18.94 14.07 7.74
N VAL A 429 -19.47 13.64 6.60
CA VAL A 429 -19.61 12.23 6.24
C VAL A 429 -18.73 11.89 5.05
N LEU A 430 -18.34 10.62 4.98
CA LEU A 430 -17.64 10.04 3.85
C LEU A 430 -18.35 8.77 3.37
N GLN A 431 -18.38 8.56 2.06
CA GLN A 431 -18.97 7.40 1.42
C GLN A 431 -18.05 6.86 0.33
N HIS A 432 -17.65 5.60 0.45
CA HIS A 432 -16.95 4.84 -0.58
C HIS A 432 -17.94 4.15 -1.51
N PHE A 433 -17.65 4.06 -2.81
CA PHE A 433 -18.56 3.45 -3.79
C PHE A 433 -17.87 2.78 -4.96
#